data_AF-A0A2N2N0C8-F1
#
_entry.id   AF-A0A2N2N0C8-F1
#
_cell.length_a   1.000
_cell.length_b   1.000
_cell.length_c   1.000
_cell.angle_alpha   90.00
_cell.angle_beta   90.00
_cell.angle_gamma   90.00
#
_symmetry.space_group_name_H-M   'P 1'
#
loop_
_entity.id
_entity.type
_entity.pdbx_description
1 polymer ?
#
loop_
_entity_poly.entity_id
_entity_poly.type
_entity_poly.pdbx_seq_one_letter_code
_entity_poly.pdbx_strand_id
1 'polypeptide(L)'
;MDNSIQSGLMVSVIGLLVTFSALGIFIGLIVLLQKLFPPKKDAKLSVVEQPVAQITEVTNESDNSDEALVAVLAAAAYLRSRRSGQLGSTLMAGPGPYRTSRN
;
A
#
# COMPACT_ATOMS: atom_id res chain seq x y z
N MET A 1 18.96 -39.30 11.87
CA MET A 1 17.64 -39.57 11.23
C MET A 1 16.86 -38.25 11.13
N ASP A 2 17.48 -37.21 10.58
CA ASP A 2 17.14 -35.81 10.96
C ASP A 2 16.81 -34.95 9.73
N ASN A 3 17.25 -35.39 8.55
CA ASN A 3 17.11 -34.66 7.28
C ASN A 3 15.64 -34.45 6.86
N SER A 4 14.74 -35.37 7.23
CA SER A 4 13.32 -35.28 6.85
C SER A 4 12.57 -34.21 7.65
N ILE A 5 12.88 -34.06 8.95
CA ILE A 5 12.26 -33.03 9.80
C ILE A 5 12.76 -31.64 9.37
N GLN A 6 14.05 -31.52 9.10
CA GLN A 6 14.61 -30.27 8.59
C GLN A 6 14.01 -29.89 7.22
N SER A 7 13.77 -30.87 6.36
CA SER A 7 13.11 -30.64 5.06
C SER A 7 11.67 -30.17 5.22
N GLY A 8 10.89 -30.80 6.11
CA GLY A 8 9.52 -30.39 6.40
C GLY A 8 9.44 -28.97 6.96
N LEU A 9 10.35 -28.61 7.87
CA LEU A 9 10.47 -27.26 8.41
C LEU A 9 10.85 -26.24 7.32
N MET A 10 11.81 -26.57 6.45
CA MET A 10 12.16 -25.71 5.31
C MET A 10 10.97 -25.45 4.40
N VAL A 11 10.21 -26.50 4.05
CA VAL A 11 9.03 -26.39 3.18
C VAL A 11 7.96 -25.50 3.82
N SER A 12 7.74 -25.62 5.14
CA SER A 12 6.79 -24.76 5.86
C SER A 12 7.21 -23.28 5.84
N VAL A 13 8.49 -23.00 6.09
CA VAL A 13 9.03 -21.62 6.05
C VAL A 13 8.90 -21.03 4.64
N ILE A 14 9.22 -21.81 3.60
CA ILE A 14 9.07 -21.39 2.20
C ILE A 14 7.61 -21.11 1.89
N GLY A 15 6.69 -22.00 2.28
CA GLY A 15 5.25 -21.81 2.09
C GLY A 15 4.75 -20.52 2.74
N LEU A 16 5.19 -20.24 3.97
CA LEU A 16 4.82 -19.02 4.68
C LEU A 16 5.37 -17.75 4.01
N LEU A 17 6.62 -17.78 3.53
CA LEU A 17 7.20 -16.66 2.77
C LEU A 17 6.46 -16.41 1.46
N VAL A 18 6.05 -17.48 0.77
CA VAL A 18 5.31 -17.39 -0.49
C VAL A 18 3.91 -16.81 -0.25
N THR A 19 3.16 -17.29 0.74
CA THR A 19 1.81 -16.77 1.02
C THR A 19 1.86 -15.32 1.50
N PHE A 20 2.83 -14.97 2.34
CA PHE A 20 3.04 -13.59 2.78
C PHE A 20 3.36 -12.67 1.60
N SER A 21 4.27 -13.09 0.71
CA SER A 21 4.60 -12.33 -0.50
C SER A 21 3.39 -12.19 -1.43
N ALA A 22 2.62 -13.26 -1.62
CA ALA A 22 1.41 -13.24 -2.45
C ALA A 22 0.36 -12.27 -1.90
N LEU A 23 0.11 -12.28 -0.59
CA LEU A 23 -0.79 -11.31 0.07
C LEU A 23 -0.29 -9.88 -0.09
N GLY A 24 1.00 -9.63 0.10
CA GLY A 24 1.60 -8.31 -0.09
C GLY A 24 1.41 -7.79 -1.52
N ILE A 25 1.67 -8.63 -2.52
CA ILE A 25 1.43 -8.29 -3.93
C ILE A 25 -0.06 -8.05 -4.18
N PHE A 26 -0.93 -8.90 -3.65
CA PHE A 26 -2.38 -8.79 -3.82
C PHE A 26 -2.94 -7.48 -3.26
N ILE A 27 -2.57 -7.12 -2.03
CA ILE A 27 -2.94 -5.84 -1.42
C ILE A 27 -2.34 -4.68 -2.22
N GLY A 28 -1.07 -4.81 -2.64
CA GLY A 28 -0.41 -3.84 -3.49
C GLY A 28 -1.15 -3.59 -4.80
N LEU A 29 -1.66 -4.64 -5.45
CA LEU A 29 -2.47 -4.55 -6.66
C LEU A 29 -3.81 -3.85 -6.38
N ILE A 30 -4.49 -4.17 -5.28
CA ILE A 30 -5.74 -3.49 -4.90
C ILE A 30 -5.50 -1.99 -4.71
N VAL A 31 -4.46 -1.60 -3.97
CA VAL A 31 -4.12 -0.19 -3.75
C VAL A 31 -3.70 0.48 -5.07
N LEU A 32 -2.93 -0.23 -5.91
CA LEU A 32 -2.53 0.28 -7.22
C LEU A 32 -3.74 0.53 -8.11
N LEU A 33 -4.74 -0.36 -8.10
CA LEU A 33 -5.98 -0.20 -8.84
C LEU A 33 -6.86 0.92 -8.27
N GLN A 34 -6.98 1.04 -6.95
CA GLN A 34 -7.68 2.17 -6.32
C GLN A 34 -7.00 3.50 -6.65
N LYS A 35 -5.68 3.51 -6.80
CA LYS A 35 -4.93 4.70 -7.20
C LYS A 35 -5.07 5.00 -8.68
N LEU A 36 -5.10 3.97 -9.53
CA LEU A 36 -5.26 4.10 -10.98
C LEU A 36 -6.69 4.46 -11.37
N PHE A 37 -7.66 3.97 -10.59
CA PHE A 37 -9.09 4.25 -10.72
C PHE A 37 -9.63 4.71 -9.36
N PRO A 38 -9.48 6.00 -9.02
CA PRO A 38 -10.01 6.56 -7.79
C PRO A 38 -11.50 6.24 -7.67
N PRO A 39 -11.97 5.65 -6.55
CA PRO A 39 -13.38 5.41 -6.34
C PRO A 39 -14.10 6.77 -6.35
N LYS A 40 -14.92 6.98 -7.37
CA LYS A 40 -15.75 8.19 -7.50
C LYS A 40 -16.68 8.24 -6.29
N LYS A 41 -16.77 9.41 -5.64
CA LYS A 41 -17.51 9.61 -4.38
C LYS A 41 -19.04 9.57 -4.53
N ASP A 42 -19.57 9.20 -5.69
CA ASP A 42 -20.97 9.41 -6.07
C ASP A 42 -21.82 8.14 -6.07
N ALA A 43 -21.66 7.29 -5.06
CA ALA A 43 -22.53 6.11 -4.87
C ALA A 43 -22.95 5.92 -3.39
N LYS A 44 -23.15 7.03 -2.66
CA LYS A 44 -23.72 7.00 -1.29
C LYS A 44 -25.22 7.36 -1.24
N LEU A 45 -25.90 7.50 -2.37
CA LEU A 45 -27.35 7.74 -2.42
C LEU A 45 -27.99 6.80 -3.43
N SER A 46 -28.86 5.92 -2.97
CA SER A 46 -29.53 4.83 -3.71
C SER A 46 -28.61 3.62 -3.90
N VAL A 47 -28.66 2.56 -3.10
CA VAL A 47 -29.83 1.69 -2.93
C VAL A 47 -29.89 1.18 -1.50
N VAL A 48 -31.00 1.52 -0.83
CA VAL A 48 -31.52 0.86 0.35
C VAL A 48 -32.22 -0.43 -0.10
N GLU A 49 -31.83 -1.56 0.48
CA GLU A 49 -32.60 -2.79 0.82
C GLU A 49 -31.57 -3.94 0.93
N GLN A 50 -31.42 -4.73 1.98
CA GLN A 50 -32.08 -4.92 3.29
C GLN A 50 -31.34 -6.12 3.96
N PRO A 51 -31.66 -6.54 5.20
CA PRO A 51 -31.40 -5.96 6.53
C PRO A 51 -30.43 -6.87 7.34
N VAL A 52 -29.75 -6.51 8.42
CA VAL A 52 -30.08 -6.46 9.87
C VAL A 52 -28.68 -6.55 10.54
N ALA A 53 -28.29 -5.90 11.63
CA ALA A 53 -28.95 -5.05 12.59
C ALA A 53 -27.88 -4.11 13.19
N GLN A 54 -28.35 -2.93 13.54
CA GLN A 54 -27.67 -1.91 14.33
C GLN A 54 -27.31 -2.45 15.72
N ILE A 55 -26.15 -2.07 16.27
CA ILE A 55 -26.08 -1.60 17.66
C ILE A 55 -25.10 -0.43 17.71
N THR A 56 -25.70 0.77 17.66
CA THR A 56 -25.50 1.91 18.55
C THR A 56 -24.08 2.43 18.84
N GLU A 57 -23.89 3.71 18.50
CA GLU A 57 -22.92 4.65 19.04
C GLU A 57 -22.67 4.47 20.54
N VAL A 58 -21.44 4.73 21.01
CA VAL A 58 -21.05 5.92 21.80
C VAL A 58 -19.62 5.65 22.26
N THR A 59 -18.65 6.46 21.82
CA THR A 59 -17.76 7.26 22.70
C THR A 59 -16.61 7.83 21.89
N ASN A 60 -16.39 9.15 22.07
CA ASN A 60 -15.10 9.78 21.85
C ASN A 60 -14.03 8.99 22.63
N GLU A 61 -13.22 8.20 21.93
CA GLU A 61 -11.91 7.79 22.44
C GLU A 61 -10.87 8.59 21.64
N SER A 62 -10.71 9.84 22.07
CA SER A 62 -9.53 10.63 21.75
C SER A 62 -8.29 9.91 22.29
N ASP A 63 -7.18 10.04 21.57
CA ASP A 63 -5.80 9.98 22.06
C ASP A 63 -4.96 8.72 21.75
N ASN A 64 -5.29 7.94 20.70
CA ASN A 64 -4.35 6.94 20.13
C ASN A 64 -4.28 6.94 18.60
N SER A 65 -5.29 7.47 17.93
CA SER A 65 -5.29 7.67 16.47
C SER A 65 -4.22 8.65 16.03
N ASP A 66 -3.94 9.67 16.84
CA ASP A 66 -3.04 10.75 16.46
C ASP A 66 -1.58 10.29 16.51
N GLU A 67 -1.19 9.50 17.51
CA GLU A 67 0.15 8.91 17.57
C GLU A 67 0.39 7.90 16.43
N ALA A 68 -0.63 7.09 16.10
CA ALA A 68 -0.57 6.18 14.95
C ALA A 68 -0.44 6.93 13.62
N LEU A 69 -1.17 8.03 13.44
CA LEU A 69 -1.08 8.88 12.26
C LEU A 69 0.28 9.57 12.16
N VAL A 70 0.82 10.05 13.27
CA VAL A 70 2.16 10.65 13.34
C VAL A 70 3.25 9.62 13.02
N ALA A 71 3.16 8.40 13.55
CA ALA A 71 4.10 7.32 13.25
C ALA A 71 4.09 6.94 11.75
N VAL A 72 2.91 6.86 11.13
CA VAL A 72 2.77 6.59 9.70
C VAL A 72 3.34 7.74 8.86
N LEU A 73 3.07 8.99 9.25
CA LEU A 73 3.63 10.18 8.59
C LEU A 73 5.16 10.23 8.70
N ALA A 74 5.72 9.93 9.87
CA ALA A 74 7.16 9.89 10.10
C ALA A 74 7.83 8.79 9.26
N ALA A 75 7.24 7.59 9.21
CA ALA A 75 7.73 6.49 8.38
C ALA A 75 7.68 6.85 6.88
N ALA A 76 6.61 7.48 6.43
CA ALA A 76 6.45 7.92 5.06
C ALA A 76 7.46 9.03 4.68
N ALA A 77 7.68 10.01 5.57
CA ALA A 77 8.65 11.07 5.38
C ALA A 77 10.09 10.52 5.33
N TYR A 78 10.42 9.58 6.23
CA TYR A 78 11.72 8.93 6.25
C TYR A 78 11.99 8.16 4.95
N LEU A 79 11.02 7.36 4.47
CA LEU A 79 11.13 6.64 3.21
C LEU A 79 11.26 7.60 2.01
N ARG A 80 10.52 8.71 2.02
CA ARG A 80 10.58 9.74 0.98
C ARG A 80 11.94 10.43 0.94
N SER A 81 12.53 10.74 2.10
CA SER A 81 13.82 11.42 2.19
C SER A 81 14.97 10.59 1.59
N ARG A 82 14.93 9.25 1.73
CA ARG A 82 15.90 8.35 1.08
C ARG A 82 15.76 8.32 -0.45
N ARG A 83 14.60 8.69 -0.99
CA ARG A 83 14.31 8.61 -2.44
C ARG A 83 14.53 9.95 -3.17
N SER A 84 14.54 11.08 -2.47
CA SER A 84 14.59 12.40 -3.09
C SER A 84 15.97 12.88 -3.54
N GLY A 85 17.06 12.18 -3.18
CA GLY A 85 18.43 12.59 -3.51
C GLY A 85 18.77 12.59 -5.02
N GLN A 86 18.04 11.83 -5.85
CA GLN A 86 18.37 11.66 -7.27
C GLN A 86 17.53 12.52 -8.22
N LEU A 87 16.29 12.87 -7.84
CA LEU A 87 15.32 13.51 -8.74
C LEU A 87 15.55 15.02 -8.93
N GLY A 88 16.24 15.68 -7.98
CA GLY A 88 16.63 17.10 -8.12
C GLY A 88 17.72 17.33 -9.16
N SER A 89 18.65 16.37 -9.30
CA SER A 89 19.77 16.46 -10.25
C SER A 89 19.34 16.34 -11.71
N THR A 90 18.28 15.56 -11.98
CA THR A 90 17.77 15.30 -13.34
C THR A 90 16.86 16.40 -13.85
N LEU A 91 16.17 17.13 -12.96
CA LEU A 91 15.42 18.34 -13.31
C LEU A 91 16.34 19.50 -13.70
N MET A 92 17.56 19.56 -13.14
CA MET A 92 18.59 20.53 -13.52
C MET A 92 19.29 20.17 -14.84
N ALA A 93 19.11 18.95 -15.37
CA ALA A 93 19.83 18.46 -16.56
C ALA A 93 19.23 18.89 -17.91
N GLY A 94 18.05 19.53 -17.93
CA GLY A 94 17.41 20.05 -19.14
C GLY A 94 16.93 18.97 -20.14
N PRO A 95 16.12 19.34 -21.16
CA PRO A 95 15.52 18.36 -22.09
C PRO A 95 16.59 17.67 -22.97
N GLY A 96 16.57 16.34 -22.99
CA GLY A 96 17.57 15.50 -23.67
C GLY A 96 17.51 15.43 -25.21
N PRO A 97 18.54 14.85 -25.85
CA PRO A 97 18.89 15.04 -27.27
C PRO A 97 18.02 14.31 -28.30
N TYR A 98 17.01 13.54 -27.89
CA TYR A 98 16.21 12.70 -28.80
C TYR A 98 14.99 13.41 -29.42
N ARG A 99 14.91 14.75 -29.35
CA ARG A 99 13.93 15.50 -30.15
C ARG A 99 14.50 15.78 -31.53
N THR A 100 14.62 14.76 -32.38
CA THR A 100 14.86 14.98 -33.81
C THR A 100 13.54 15.03 -34.57
N SER A 101 13.30 16.22 -35.09
CA SER A 101 12.34 16.65 -36.10
C SER A 101 11.99 15.59 -37.15
N ARG A 102 10.71 15.46 -37.49
CA ARG A 102 10.25 14.81 -38.71
C ARG A 102 9.43 15.84 -39.49
N ASN A 103 10.07 16.38 -40.53
CA ASN A 103 9.45 17.16 -41.61
C ASN A 103 8.88 16.18 -42.64
#